data_AF-V5I9Z2-F1
#
_entry.id   AF-V5I9Z2-F1
#
_cell.length_a   1.000
_cell.length_b   1.000
_cell.length_c   1.000
_cell.angle_alpha   90.00
_cell.angle_beta   90.00
_cell.angle_gamma   90.00
#
_symmetry.space_group_name_H-M   'P 1'
#
loop_
_entity.id
_entity.type
_entity.pdbx_description
1 polymer ?
#
loop_
_entity_poly.entity_id
_entity_poly.type
_entity_poly.pdbx_seq_one_letter_code
_entity_poly.pdbx_strand_id
1 'polypeptide(L)'
;MEKIVSRKLRINAKDAMKIAEKLYTQGYISYPRTETNIFPKELNLTPLVEQQMEDARWGPFARRIMNEGGPNPRQGKKSDNAHPPIHPTKYAANLTGNEQKIYEYIVRHFLACVQKDAKGFETTVNVDIAGEKFTAKGLIILEKNYLDVYVYEGWNTKEISNYHQGDTFMPTVLDIVSIIQPYKNVKK
;
A
#
# COMPACT_ATOMS: atom_id res chain seq x y z
N MET A 1 7.89 -5.03 -6.71
CA MET A 1 7.84 -3.84 -7.60
C MET A 1 7.11 -4.11 -8.92
N GLU A 2 7.63 -4.98 -9.79
CA GLU A 2 7.18 -5.11 -11.21
C GLU A 2 5.66 -5.24 -11.40
N LYS A 3 5.01 -6.13 -10.66
CA LYS A 3 3.55 -6.36 -10.75
C LYS A 3 2.74 -5.09 -10.45
N ILE A 4 3.16 -4.30 -9.47
CA ILE A 4 2.43 -3.08 -9.08
C ILE A 4 2.69 -1.98 -10.10
N VAL A 5 3.94 -1.79 -10.52
CA VAL A 5 4.32 -0.79 -11.54
C VAL A 5 3.58 -1.04 -12.86
N SER A 6 3.53 -2.28 -13.34
CA SER A 6 2.77 -2.63 -14.55
C SER A 6 1.28 -2.31 -14.42
N ARG A 7 0.67 -2.72 -13.30
CA ARG A 7 -0.76 -2.51 -13.07
C ARG A 7 -1.12 -1.03 -12.87
N LYS A 8 -0.32 -0.28 -12.11
CA LYS A 8 -0.67 1.06 -11.61
C LYS A 8 -0.05 2.18 -12.42
N LEU A 9 1.15 1.99 -12.97
CA LEU A 9 1.87 3.00 -13.77
C LEU A 9 1.81 2.73 -15.27
N ARG A 10 1.29 1.57 -15.69
CA ARG A 10 1.23 1.13 -17.11
C ARG A 10 2.61 1.03 -17.78
N ILE A 11 3.65 0.72 -16.99
CA ILE A 11 5.02 0.48 -17.49
C ILE A 11 5.26 -1.03 -17.41
N ASN A 12 5.59 -1.67 -18.54
CA ASN A 12 5.84 -3.11 -18.55
C ASN A 12 7.04 -3.49 -17.66
N ALA A 13 7.11 -4.76 -17.23
CA ALA A 13 8.10 -5.21 -16.25
C ALA A 13 9.56 -5.02 -16.73
N LYS A 14 9.83 -5.28 -18.02
CA LYS A 14 11.17 -5.15 -18.61
C LYS A 14 11.66 -3.71 -18.55
N ASP A 15 10.82 -2.76 -18.97
CA ASP A 15 11.17 -1.33 -18.94
C ASP A 15 11.28 -0.83 -17.50
N ALA A 16 10.41 -1.30 -16.60
CA ALA A 16 10.48 -0.96 -15.19
C ALA A 16 11.81 -1.35 -14.55
N MET A 17 12.28 -2.58 -14.80
CA MET A 17 13.55 -3.07 -14.29
C MET A 17 14.74 -2.30 -14.90
N LYS A 18 14.73 -2.04 -16.22
CA LYS A 18 15.76 -1.24 -16.89
C LYS A 18 15.89 0.16 -16.30
N ILE A 19 14.76 0.81 -16.01
CA ILE A 19 14.75 2.13 -15.38
C ILE A 19 15.24 2.05 -13.93
N ALA A 20 14.81 1.06 -13.16
CA ALA A 20 15.28 0.87 -11.79
C ALA A 20 16.81 0.65 -11.75
N GLU A 21 17.37 -0.13 -12.67
CA GLU A 21 18.82 -0.30 -12.81
C GLU A 21 19.53 1.03 -13.11
N LYS A 22 18.96 1.85 -14.00
CA LYS A 22 19.50 3.19 -14.28
C LYS A 22 19.50 4.07 -13.02
N LEU A 23 18.40 4.09 -12.26
CA LEU A 23 18.28 4.85 -11.01
C LEU A 23 19.28 4.35 -9.95
N TYR A 24 19.53 3.03 -9.89
CA TYR A 24 20.55 2.43 -9.03
C TYR A 24 21.97 2.88 -9.41
N THR A 25 22.33 2.79 -10.69
CA THR A 25 23.64 3.24 -11.20
C THR A 25 23.86 4.74 -10.95
N GLN A 26 22.80 5.54 -10.93
CA GLN A 26 22.85 6.96 -10.56
C GLN A 26 22.89 7.22 -9.04
N GLY A 27 22.73 6.17 -8.21
CA GLY A 27 22.78 6.26 -6.75
C GLY A 27 21.49 6.74 -6.08
N TYR A 28 20.35 6.73 -6.78
CA TYR A 28 19.07 7.21 -6.24
C TYR A 28 18.30 6.15 -5.48
N ILE A 29 18.50 4.87 -5.79
CA ILE A 29 17.83 3.74 -5.12
C ILE A 29 18.85 2.63 -4.81
N SER A 30 18.49 1.73 -3.89
CA SER A 30 19.24 0.50 -3.64
C SER A 30 19.06 -0.52 -4.79
N TYR A 31 19.86 -1.59 -4.75
CA TYR A 31 19.91 -2.58 -5.83
C TYR A 31 18.52 -3.18 -6.14
N PRO A 32 18.00 -3.08 -7.37
CA PRO A 32 16.59 -3.35 -7.67
C PRO A 32 16.26 -4.83 -7.94
N ARG A 33 17.26 -5.72 -7.93
CA ARG A 33 17.09 -7.16 -8.16
C ARG A 33 17.26 -7.93 -6.85
N THR A 34 16.31 -7.73 -5.95
CA THR A 34 16.26 -8.42 -4.65
C THR A 34 14.84 -8.91 -4.36
N GLU A 35 14.74 -10.04 -3.69
CA GLU A 35 13.49 -10.54 -3.10
C GLU A 35 13.35 -10.18 -1.62
N THR A 36 14.35 -9.52 -1.04
CA THR A 36 14.38 -9.13 0.36
C THR A 36 13.25 -8.16 0.66
N ASN A 37 12.50 -8.45 1.72
CA ASN A 37 11.46 -7.59 2.26
C ASN A 37 11.61 -7.38 3.76
N ILE A 38 12.83 -7.57 4.28
CA ILE A 38 13.22 -7.31 5.66
C ILE A 38 14.31 -6.24 5.66
N PHE A 39 14.08 -5.09 6.31
CA PHE A 39 15.12 -4.10 6.53
C PHE A 39 16.10 -4.58 7.62
N PRO A 40 17.42 -4.65 7.34
CA PRO A 40 18.43 -5.00 8.35
C PRO A 40 18.40 -4.03 9.53
N LYS A 41 18.72 -4.51 10.74
CA LYS A 41 18.71 -3.67 11.95
C LYS A 41 19.82 -2.61 11.94
N GLU A 42 20.90 -2.92 11.23
CA GLU A 42 22.09 -2.09 11.10
C GLU A 42 21.87 -0.94 10.09
N LEU A 43 20.85 -1.05 9.24
CA LEU A 43 20.50 0.00 8.28
C LEU A 43 19.69 1.09 8.99
N ASN A 44 20.33 2.24 9.22
CA ASN A 44 19.64 3.40 9.76
C ASN A 44 18.68 4.01 8.73
N LEU A 45 17.37 3.86 8.96
CA LEU A 45 16.33 4.34 8.06
C LEU A 45 16.03 5.83 8.22
N THR A 46 16.41 6.44 9.36
CA THR A 46 16.09 7.84 9.67
C THR A 46 16.62 8.82 8.62
N PRO A 47 17.93 8.79 8.26
CA PRO A 47 18.45 9.69 7.22
C PRO A 47 17.77 9.50 5.86
N LEU A 48 17.32 8.29 5.55
CA LEU A 48 16.64 7.98 4.29
C LEU A 48 15.25 8.63 4.22
N VAL A 49 14.55 8.73 5.37
CA VAL A 49 13.28 9.47 5.48
C VAL A 49 13.52 10.97 5.44
N GLU A 50 14.52 11.47 6.17
CA GLU A 50 14.86 12.90 6.23
C GLU A 50 15.16 13.48 4.85
N GLN A 51 15.90 12.74 4.02
CA GLN A 51 16.20 13.17 2.65
C GLN A 51 14.94 13.38 1.78
N GLN A 52 13.80 12.78 2.14
CA GLN A 52 12.55 12.90 1.36
C GLN A 52 11.67 14.08 1.79
N MET A 53 12.05 14.83 2.83
CA MET A 53 11.21 15.89 3.40
C MET A 53 11.00 17.10 2.47
N GLU A 54 11.92 17.36 1.55
CA GLU A 54 11.86 18.53 0.66
C GLU A 54 10.88 18.36 -0.51
N ASP A 55 10.40 17.15 -0.80
CA ASP A 55 9.48 16.94 -1.91
C ASP A 55 8.08 17.49 -1.61
N ALA A 56 7.53 18.30 -2.50
CA ALA A 56 6.20 18.88 -2.31
C ALA A 56 5.07 17.83 -2.21
N ARG A 57 5.24 16.64 -2.80
CA ARG A 57 4.17 15.63 -2.92
C ARG A 57 4.10 14.67 -1.74
N TRP A 58 5.24 14.36 -1.11
CA TRP A 58 5.32 13.39 0.00
C TRP A 58 6.17 13.88 1.19
N GLY A 59 6.90 14.97 1.05
CA GLY A 59 7.71 15.55 2.12
C GLY A 59 6.95 15.88 3.40
N PRO A 60 5.71 16.41 3.35
CA PRO A 60 4.87 16.55 4.54
C PRO A 60 4.65 15.23 5.28
N PHE A 61 4.49 14.12 4.54
CA PHE A 61 4.34 12.79 5.12
C PHE A 61 5.67 12.28 5.72
N ALA A 62 6.80 12.52 5.06
CA ALA A 62 8.12 12.19 5.60
C ALA A 62 8.40 12.92 6.92
N ARG A 63 8.04 14.21 7.02
CA ARG A 63 8.08 14.98 8.29
C ARG A 63 7.18 14.38 9.36
N ARG A 64 5.97 13.96 9.00
CA ARG A 64 5.03 13.30 9.92
C ARG A 64 5.63 12.03 10.53
N ILE A 65 6.30 11.18 9.74
CA ILE A 65 6.97 9.97 10.26
C ILE A 65 7.97 10.35 11.36
N MET A 66 8.79 11.38 11.13
CA MET A 66 9.78 11.81 12.12
C MET A 66 9.14 12.38 13.39
N ASN A 67 8.04 13.12 13.26
CA ASN A 67 7.29 13.66 14.40
C ASN A 67 6.55 12.56 15.20
N GLU A 68 6.27 11.40 14.61
CA GLU A 68 5.53 10.29 15.22
C GLU A 68 6.43 9.20 15.81
N GLY A 69 7.71 9.51 16.05
CA GLY A 69 8.68 8.59 16.67
C GLY A 69 9.68 7.96 15.69
N GLY A 70 9.67 8.38 14.42
CA GLY A 70 10.61 7.92 13.41
C GLY A 70 10.15 6.70 12.61
N PRO A 71 10.99 6.20 11.68
CA PRO A 71 10.65 5.07 10.82
C PRO A 71 10.45 3.78 11.60
N ASN A 72 9.29 3.15 11.42
CA ASN A 72 8.94 1.85 11.98
C ASN A 72 8.64 0.86 10.84
N PRO A 73 9.66 0.18 10.27
CA PRO A 73 9.49 -0.66 9.09
C PRO A 73 8.62 -1.88 9.37
N ARG A 74 7.59 -2.07 8.55
CA ARG A 74 6.86 -3.33 8.45
C ARG A 74 7.77 -4.40 7.84
N GLN A 75 8.15 -5.38 8.67
CA GLN A 75 9.04 -6.47 8.25
C GLN A 75 8.28 -7.58 7.54
N GLY A 76 8.84 -8.07 6.43
CA GLY A 76 8.38 -9.25 5.74
C GLY A 76 8.97 -10.54 6.31
N LYS A 77 9.18 -11.54 5.44
CA LYS A 77 9.67 -12.88 5.79
C LYS A 77 10.78 -13.40 4.87
N LYS A 78 11.17 -12.62 3.86
CA LYS A 78 12.13 -13.01 2.82
C LYS A 78 13.39 -12.16 2.93
N SER A 79 14.54 -12.82 2.80
CA SER A 79 15.86 -12.21 2.74
C SER A 79 16.71 -13.03 1.78
N ASP A 80 17.42 -12.37 0.88
CA ASP A 80 18.50 -12.97 0.08
C ASP A 80 19.85 -12.94 0.82
N ASN A 81 19.90 -12.35 2.02
CA ASN A 81 21.09 -12.14 2.86
C ASN A 81 22.21 -11.32 2.19
N ALA A 82 21.94 -10.64 1.08
CA ALA A 82 22.90 -9.85 0.33
C ALA A 82 22.48 -8.39 0.20
N HIS A 83 21.18 -8.13 0.02
CA HIS A 83 20.65 -6.81 -0.26
C HIS A 83 19.43 -6.49 0.63
N PRO A 84 19.33 -5.25 1.15
CA PRO A 84 18.11 -4.79 1.81
C PRO A 84 16.96 -4.62 0.80
N PRO A 85 15.71 -4.41 1.25
CA PRO A 85 14.59 -4.11 0.37
C PRO A 85 14.87 -2.89 -0.51
N ILE A 86 14.21 -2.81 -1.66
CA ILE A 86 14.40 -1.69 -2.59
C ILE A 86 13.89 -0.39 -1.95
N HIS A 87 14.76 0.61 -1.79
CA HIS A 87 14.47 1.87 -1.09
C HIS A 87 15.25 3.04 -1.72
N PRO A 88 14.81 4.31 -1.53
CA PRO A 88 15.57 5.46 -1.98
C PRO A 88 16.81 5.67 -1.13
N THR A 89 17.96 5.90 -1.76
CA THR A 89 19.26 6.16 -1.10
C THR A 89 19.67 7.62 -1.16
N LYS A 90 19.08 8.39 -2.10
CA LYS A 90 19.31 9.81 -2.30
C LYS A 90 18.05 10.49 -2.83
N TYR A 91 17.79 11.73 -2.41
CA TYR A 91 16.73 12.55 -3.01
C TYR A 91 17.05 12.95 -4.46
N ALA A 92 16.05 12.88 -5.34
CA ALA A 92 16.18 13.21 -6.76
C ALA A 92 15.07 14.17 -7.21
N ALA A 93 15.41 15.45 -7.40
CA ALA A 93 14.46 16.49 -7.80
C ALA A 93 14.24 16.57 -9.33
N ASN A 94 15.24 16.19 -10.12
CA ASN A 94 15.29 16.51 -11.57
C ASN A 94 14.96 15.31 -12.48
N LEU A 95 14.31 14.27 -11.96
CA LEU A 95 13.88 13.13 -12.77
C LEU A 95 12.62 13.50 -13.56
N THR A 96 12.52 13.00 -14.80
CA THR A 96 11.36 13.23 -15.68
C THR A 96 10.81 11.91 -16.23
N GLY A 97 9.61 11.97 -16.81
CA GLY A 97 9.01 10.83 -17.52
C GLY A 97 8.85 9.57 -16.64
N ASN A 98 9.20 8.41 -17.20
CA ASN A 98 9.05 7.13 -16.50
C ASN A 98 10.09 6.93 -15.38
N GLU A 99 11.26 7.57 -15.46
CA GLU A 99 12.25 7.59 -14.37
C GLU A 99 11.66 8.24 -13.11
N GLN A 100 11.02 9.40 -13.27
CA GLN A 100 10.33 10.08 -12.18
C GLN A 100 9.22 9.22 -11.58
N LYS A 101 8.40 8.56 -12.42
CA LYS A 101 7.28 7.73 -11.96
C LYS A 101 7.74 6.52 -11.15
N ILE A 102 8.82 5.86 -11.59
CA ILE A 102 9.36 4.68 -10.89
C ILE A 102 10.04 5.10 -9.59
N TYR A 103 10.82 6.18 -9.62
CA TYR A 103 11.41 6.73 -8.42
C TYR A 103 10.34 7.15 -7.39
N GLU A 104 9.32 7.90 -7.81
CA GLU A 104 8.18 8.28 -6.96
C GLU A 104 7.48 7.05 -6.36
N TYR A 105 7.26 6.00 -7.15
CA TYR A 105 6.70 4.75 -6.63
C TYR A 105 7.57 4.15 -5.53
N ILE A 106 8.89 4.07 -5.74
CA ILE A 106 9.84 3.51 -4.77
C ILE A 106 9.84 4.34 -3.49
N VAL A 107 9.89 5.67 -3.59
CA VAL A 107 9.86 6.57 -2.43
C VAL A 107 8.55 6.43 -1.65
N ARG A 108 7.39 6.50 -2.33
CA ARG A 108 6.09 6.35 -1.67
C ARG A 108 5.94 4.97 -1.03
N HIS A 109 6.42 3.92 -1.68
CA HIS A 109 6.39 2.57 -1.13
C HIS A 109 7.27 2.47 0.12
N PHE A 110 8.49 3.01 0.08
CA PHE A 110 9.39 3.06 1.23
C PHE A 110 8.75 3.81 2.41
N LEU A 111 8.29 5.04 2.20
CA LEU A 111 7.66 5.86 3.25
C LEU A 111 6.42 5.17 3.85
N ALA A 112 5.63 4.49 3.02
CA ALA A 112 4.50 3.70 3.48
C ALA A 112 4.94 2.51 4.33
N CYS A 113 6.00 1.80 3.92
CA CYS A 113 6.52 0.65 4.65
C CYS A 113 7.10 1.01 6.02
N VAL A 114 7.62 2.22 6.20
CA VAL A 114 8.16 2.70 7.49
C VAL A 114 7.15 3.45 8.35
N GLN A 115 5.86 3.45 7.96
CA GLN A 115 4.78 4.07 8.72
C GLN A 115 3.79 3.02 9.22
N LYS A 116 2.99 3.41 10.22
CA LYS A 116 1.92 2.61 10.82
C LYS A 116 0.90 2.12 9.78
N ASP A 117 0.34 0.93 10.04
CA ASP A 117 -0.81 0.40 9.30
C ASP A 117 -2.04 1.31 9.47
N ALA A 118 -2.91 1.33 8.46
CA ALA A 118 -4.20 1.99 8.56
C ALA A 118 -5.09 1.28 9.59
N LYS A 119 -5.90 2.04 10.32
CA LYS A 119 -6.85 1.50 11.31
C LYS A 119 -8.28 1.77 10.88
N GLY A 120 -9.12 0.77 11.08
CA GLY A 120 -10.54 0.84 10.76
C GLY A 120 -11.34 -0.03 11.71
N PHE A 121 -12.63 0.25 11.74
CA PHE A 121 -13.61 -0.42 12.56
C PHE A 121 -14.58 -1.16 11.65
N GLU A 122 -14.54 -2.49 11.67
CA GLU A 122 -15.48 -3.34 10.94
C GLU A 122 -16.68 -3.66 11.84
N THR A 123 -17.87 -3.32 11.37
CA THR A 123 -19.14 -3.72 12.00
C THR A 123 -19.69 -4.91 11.24
N THR A 124 -19.97 -6.02 11.93
CA THR A 124 -20.65 -7.18 11.36
C THR A 124 -22.02 -7.35 12.01
N VAL A 125 -23.08 -7.32 11.20
CA VAL A 125 -24.46 -7.55 11.62
C VAL A 125 -24.90 -8.90 11.08
N ASN A 126 -25.27 -9.81 11.98
CA ASN A 126 -25.81 -11.11 11.63
C ASN A 126 -27.33 -11.08 11.76
N VAL A 127 -28.02 -11.48 10.70
CA VAL A 127 -29.48 -11.48 10.60
C VAL A 127 -29.96 -12.91 10.44
N ASP A 128 -31.03 -13.26 11.15
CA ASP A 128 -31.74 -14.53 11.00
C ASP A 128 -33.05 -14.28 10.26
N ILE A 129 -33.30 -15.04 9.21
CA ILE A 129 -34.58 -15.06 8.51
C ILE A 129 -35.05 -16.51 8.47
N ALA A 130 -36.01 -16.85 9.33
CA ALA A 130 -36.58 -18.19 9.43
C ALA A 130 -35.54 -19.32 9.62
N GLY A 131 -34.48 -19.05 10.40
CA GLY A 131 -33.38 -19.98 10.67
C GLY A 131 -32.17 -19.85 9.72
N GLU A 132 -32.32 -19.15 8.60
CA GLU A 132 -31.23 -18.90 7.66
C GLU A 132 -30.41 -17.66 8.06
N LYS A 133 -29.08 -17.75 7.99
CA LYS A 133 -28.16 -16.69 8.45
C LYS A 133 -27.67 -15.82 7.30
N PHE A 134 -27.84 -14.52 7.45
CA PHE A 134 -27.33 -13.50 6.54
C PHE A 134 -26.35 -12.58 7.29
N THR A 135 -25.39 -12.01 6.57
CA THR A 135 -24.40 -11.10 7.15
C THR A 135 -24.33 -9.79 6.36
N ALA A 136 -24.48 -8.68 7.05
CA ALA A 136 -24.10 -7.36 6.56
C ALA A 136 -22.80 -6.93 7.22
N LYS A 137 -21.88 -6.38 6.42
CA LYS A 137 -20.62 -5.81 6.91
C LYS A 137 -20.53 -4.34 6.55
N GLY A 138 -20.16 -3.53 7.53
CA GLY A 138 -19.77 -2.13 7.40
C GLY A 138 -18.34 -1.91 7.85
N LEU A 139 -17.73 -0.84 7.38
CA LEU A 139 -16.34 -0.49 7.67
C LEU A 139 -16.21 1.03 7.75
N ILE A 140 -15.63 1.52 8.85
CA ILE A 140 -15.24 2.93 9.02
C ILE A 140 -13.73 3.03 9.16
N ILE A 141 -13.09 3.91 8.39
CA ILE A 141 -11.65 4.15 8.50
C ILE A 141 -11.42 5.19 9.60
N LEU A 142 -10.69 4.79 10.65
CA LEU A 142 -10.37 5.65 11.80
C LEU A 142 -9.06 6.42 11.57
N GLU A 143 -8.06 5.76 11.01
CA GLU A 143 -6.75 6.34 10.71
C GLU A 143 -6.25 5.83 9.36
N LYS A 144 -5.96 6.73 8.41
CA LYS A 144 -5.43 6.34 7.09
C LYS A 144 -3.96 5.91 7.13
N ASN A 145 -3.16 6.55 7.97
CA ASN A 145 -1.73 6.28 8.14
C ASN A 145 -1.00 6.11 6.80
N TYR A 146 -0.37 4.96 6.51
CA TYR A 146 0.37 4.74 5.26
C TYR A 146 -0.43 5.05 3.97
N LEU A 147 -1.77 4.96 4.00
CA LEU A 147 -2.62 5.25 2.85
C LEU A 147 -2.55 6.71 2.40
N ASP A 148 -2.12 7.64 3.27
CA ASP A 148 -1.96 9.05 2.90
C ASP A 148 -0.81 9.27 1.90
N VAL A 149 0.22 8.39 1.89
CA VAL A 149 1.34 8.47 0.94
C VAL A 149 1.24 7.44 -0.18
N TYR A 150 0.66 6.27 0.10
CA TYR A 150 0.62 5.13 -0.82
C TYR A 150 -0.65 5.09 -1.68
N VAL A 151 -0.76 6.07 -2.59
CA VAL A 151 -1.92 6.29 -3.49
C VAL A 151 -2.27 5.12 -4.43
N TYR A 152 -1.45 4.08 -4.47
CA TYR A 152 -1.67 2.89 -5.30
C TYR A 152 -2.62 1.88 -4.66
N GLU A 153 -2.93 2.07 -3.38
CA GLU A 153 -3.87 1.28 -2.60
C GLU A 153 -5.01 2.17 -2.12
N GLY A 154 -6.23 1.64 -2.18
CA GLY A 154 -7.42 2.35 -1.74
C GLY A 154 -8.11 1.54 -0.67
N TRP A 155 -8.55 2.22 0.38
CA TRP A 155 -9.43 1.67 1.39
C TRP A 155 -10.61 2.62 1.51
N ASN A 156 -11.82 2.08 1.37
CA ASN A 156 -13.04 2.87 1.31
C ASN A 156 -13.95 2.48 2.48
N THR A 157 -14.52 3.50 3.13
CA THR A 157 -15.60 3.32 4.09
C THR A 157 -16.78 2.66 3.41
N LYS A 158 -17.39 1.69 4.08
CA LYS A 158 -18.67 1.10 3.72
C LYS A 158 -19.62 1.31 4.90
N GLU A 159 -20.38 2.38 4.85
CA GLU A 159 -21.35 2.65 5.90
C GLU A 159 -22.51 1.67 5.81
N ILE A 160 -22.99 1.25 6.98
CA ILE A 160 -24.23 0.50 7.14
C ILE A 160 -25.07 1.24 8.17
N SER A 161 -26.38 1.04 8.11
CA SER A 161 -27.29 1.58 9.12
C SER A 161 -26.90 1.10 10.52
N ASN A 162 -27.26 1.89 11.53
CA ASN A 162 -27.08 1.48 12.91
C ASN A 162 -28.12 0.40 13.26
N TYR A 163 -27.66 -0.77 13.71
CA TYR A 163 -28.49 -1.88 14.16
C TYR A 163 -28.09 -2.23 15.60
N HIS A 164 -29.08 -2.51 16.43
CA HIS A 164 -28.89 -3.02 17.78
C HIS A 164 -29.24 -4.50 17.86
N GLN A 165 -28.61 -5.21 18.80
CA GLN A 165 -28.93 -6.61 19.03
C GLN A 165 -30.40 -6.75 19.46
N GLY A 166 -31.14 -7.61 18.75
CA GLY A 166 -32.57 -7.82 18.98
C GLY A 166 -33.47 -6.99 18.07
N ASP A 167 -32.92 -6.09 17.26
CA ASP A 167 -33.71 -5.37 16.25
C ASP A 167 -34.40 -6.35 15.29
N THR A 168 -35.68 -6.09 15.05
CA THR A 168 -36.49 -6.79 14.06
C THR A 168 -36.90 -5.83 12.96
N PHE A 169 -36.74 -6.22 11.70
CA PHE A 169 -37.12 -5.41 10.56
C PHE A 169 -37.51 -6.30 9.38
N MET A 170 -38.31 -5.76 8.45
CA MET A 170 -38.67 -6.45 7.22
C MET A 170 -37.57 -6.20 6.17
N PRO A 171 -37.00 -7.24 5.53
CA PRO A 171 -36.08 -7.05 4.42
C PRO A 171 -36.81 -6.34 3.26
N THR A 172 -36.12 -5.42 2.58
CA THR A 172 -36.69 -4.72 1.42
C THR A 172 -36.93 -5.69 0.25
N VAL A 173 -36.02 -6.65 0.06
CA VAL A 173 -36.07 -7.68 -0.98
C VAL A 173 -35.42 -8.96 -0.44
N LEU A 174 -35.97 -10.12 -0.80
CA LEU A 174 -35.40 -11.44 -0.51
C LEU A 174 -35.48 -12.30 -1.78
N ASP A 175 -34.37 -12.39 -2.50
CA ASP A 175 -34.29 -13.03 -3.81
C ASP A 175 -33.25 -14.16 -3.86
N ILE A 176 -33.46 -15.11 -4.77
CA ILE A 176 -32.49 -16.16 -5.10
C ILE A 176 -31.79 -15.76 -6.41
N VAL A 177 -30.49 -15.49 -6.36
CA VAL A 177 -29.68 -15.10 -7.52
C VAL A 177 -28.63 -16.16 -7.85
N SER A 178 -28.55 -16.55 -9.13
CA SER A 178 -27.46 -17.39 -9.66
C SER A 178 -26.39 -16.52 -10.31
N ILE A 179 -25.14 -16.62 -9.86
CA ILE A 179 -24.00 -15.91 -10.46
C ILE A 179 -22.97 -16.92 -10.92
N ILE A 180 -22.80 -17.07 -12.24
CA ILE A 180 -21.64 -17.75 -12.82
C ILE A 180 -20.62 -16.66 -13.19
N GLN A 181 -19.53 -16.53 -12.44
CA GLN A 181 -18.41 -15.67 -12.84
C GLN A 181 -17.45 -16.44 -13.76
N PRO A 182 -17.27 -16.03 -15.03
CA PRO A 182 -16.24 -16.62 -15.88
C PRO A 182 -14.83 -16.23 -15.38
N TYR A 183 -13.86 -17.13 -15.57
CA TYR A 183 -12.45 -16.87 -15.24
C TYR A 183 -11.93 -15.63 -16.00
N LYS A 184 -11.23 -14.73 -15.30
CA LYS A 184 -10.55 -13.60 -15.94
C LYS A 184 -9.29 -14.10 -16.65
N ASN A 185 -9.24 -13.99 -17.97
CA ASN A 185 -8.04 -14.28 -18.75
C ASN A 185 -6.88 -13.35 -18.34
N VAL A 186 -5.74 -13.93 -17.99
CA VAL A 186 -4.49 -13.18 -17.82
C VAL A 186 -4.01 -12.79 -19.23
N LYS A 187 -4.12 -11.50 -19.59
CA LYS A 187 -3.46 -11.01 -20.80
C LYS A 187 -1.96 -11.22 -20.63
N LYS A 188 -1.38 -12.10 -21.47
CA LYS A 188 0.05 -12.29 -21.63
C LYS A 188 0.72 -11.00 -22.11
#